data_AF-A0A7C4VIY1-F1
#
_entry.id   AF-A0A7C4VIY1-F1
#
_cell.length_a   1.000
_cell.length_b   1.000
_cell.length_c   1.000
_cell.angle_alpha   90.00
_cell.angle_beta   90.00
_cell.angle_gamma   90.00
#
_symmetry.space_group_name_H-M   'P 1'
#
loop_
_entity.id
_entity.type
_entity.pdbx_description
1 polymer ?
#
loop_
_entity_poly.entity_id
_entity_poly.type
_entity_poly.pdbx_seq_one_letter_code
_entity_poly.pdbx_strand_id
1 'polypeptide(L)'
;YQLIKKLSEKVSEIRLKRRHQLHKYTRAKYLRKFANDMMTSERLNIPESVADFIQGRVPKSIGAKHYMQLKRKADQYYPRYAEYVTELRRNARTITA
;
A
#
# COMPACT_ATOMS: atom_id res chain seq x y z
N TYR A 1 -7.11 -14.58 -3.95
CA TYR A 1 -7.00 -15.49 -2.78
C TYR A 1 -6.73 -16.95 -3.15
N GLN A 2 -7.41 -17.51 -4.17
CA GLN A 2 -7.21 -18.90 -4.63
C GLN A 2 -5.77 -19.25 -5.06
N LEU A 3 -5.06 -18.35 -5.77
CA LEU A 3 -3.68 -18.60 -6.23
C LEU A 3 -2.63 -18.70 -5.10
N ILE A 4 -2.80 -17.95 -4.00
CA ILE A 4 -1.81 -17.88 -2.91
C ILE A 4 -1.88 -19.14 -2.04
N LYS A 5 -3.08 -19.70 -1.81
CA LYS A 5 -3.27 -20.96 -1.08
C LYS A 5 -2.70 -22.18 -1.82
N LYS A 6 -2.68 -22.16 -3.15
CA LYS A 6 -2.20 -23.27 -4.00
C LYS A 6 -0.67 -23.39 -4.04
N LEU A 7 0.05 -22.35 -3.63
CA LEU A 7 1.51 -22.22 -3.63
C LEU A 7 2.06 -22.29 -2.19
N SER A 8 1.69 -23.30 -1.41
CA SER A 8 2.22 -23.48 -0.03
C SER A 8 3.74 -23.74 0.02
N GLU A 9 4.43 -23.65 -1.11
CA GLU A 9 5.87 -23.59 -1.19
C GLU A 9 6.38 -22.16 -0.92
N LYS A 10 7.38 -22.06 -0.06
CA LYS A 10 8.09 -20.80 0.19
C LYS A 10 8.71 -20.31 -1.12
N VAL A 11 8.11 -19.28 -1.72
CA VAL A 11 8.63 -18.71 -2.97
C VAL A 11 10.02 -18.14 -2.70
N SER A 12 11.04 -18.69 -3.37
CA SER A 12 12.41 -18.20 -3.20
C SER A 12 12.55 -16.78 -3.76
N GLU A 13 13.22 -15.90 -3.01
CA GLU A 13 13.43 -14.51 -3.44
C GLU A 13 14.12 -14.40 -4.80
N ILE A 14 15.00 -15.36 -5.11
CA ILE A 14 15.72 -15.44 -6.38
C ILE A 14 14.73 -15.64 -7.53
N ARG A 15 13.80 -16.60 -7.40
CA ARG A 15 12.76 -16.86 -8.40
C ARG A 15 11.85 -15.65 -8.59
N LEU A 16 11.49 -14.98 -7.49
CA LEU A 16 10.65 -13.78 -7.53
C LEU A 16 11.37 -12.63 -8.26
N LYS A 17 12.63 -12.33 -7.89
CA LYS A 17 13.46 -11.30 -8.55
C LYS A 17 13.59 -11.56 -10.05
N ARG A 18 13.90 -12.80 -10.44
CA ARG A 18 14.01 -13.19 -11.86
C ARG A 18 12.69 -12.99 -12.60
N ARG A 19 11.56 -13.42 -12.03
CA ARG A 19 10.23 -13.23 -12.62
C ARG A 19 9.87 -11.76 -12.78
N HIS A 20 10.14 -10.92 -11.76
CA HIS A 20 9.92 -9.48 -11.84
C HIS A 20 10.76 -8.83 -12.95
N GLN A 21 12.02 -9.23 -13.11
CA GLN A 21 12.88 -8.72 -14.20
C GLN A 21 12.38 -9.17 -15.59
N LEU A 22 12.04 -10.45 -15.73
CA LEU A 22 11.58 -11.02 -17.00
C LEU A 22 10.29 -10.34 -17.51
N HIS A 23 9.31 -10.14 -16.63
CA HIS A 23 8.05 -9.49 -16.99
C HIS A 23 8.08 -7.96 -16.82
N LYS A 24 9.27 -7.37 -16.57
CA LYS A 24 9.46 -5.93 -16.34
C LYS A 24 8.52 -5.35 -15.26
N TYR A 25 8.17 -6.15 -14.26
CA TYR A 25 7.33 -5.72 -13.14
C TYR A 25 8.15 -4.97 -12.10
N THR A 26 7.55 -3.91 -11.57
CA THR A 26 8.12 -3.18 -10.44
C THR A 26 8.27 -4.10 -9.22
N ARG A 27 9.42 -4.02 -8.53
CA ARG A 27 9.65 -4.83 -7.31
C ARG A 27 8.62 -4.45 -6.24
N ALA A 28 8.12 -5.43 -5.50
CA ALA A 28 7.09 -5.24 -4.48
C ALA A 28 7.42 -4.13 -3.45
N LYS A 29 8.70 -3.96 -3.08
CA LYS A 29 9.12 -2.90 -2.15
C LYS A 29 8.74 -1.48 -2.62
N TYR A 30 8.69 -1.25 -3.92
CA TYR A 30 8.35 0.07 -4.46
C TYR A 30 6.85 0.32 -4.48
N LEU A 31 6.01 -0.71 -4.44
CA LEU A 31 4.56 -0.53 -4.28
C LEU A 31 4.25 0.13 -2.93
N ARG A 32 4.95 -0.29 -1.86
CA ARG A 32 4.83 0.36 -0.54
C ARG A 32 5.34 1.81 -0.56
N LYS A 33 6.42 2.09 -1.30
CA LYS A 33 6.94 3.47 -1.44
C LYS A 33 5.96 4.36 -2.19
N PHE A 34 5.45 3.88 -3.33
CA PHE A 34 4.46 4.55 -4.14
C PHE A 34 3.17 4.85 -3.36
N ALA A 35 2.66 3.87 -2.59
CA ALA A 35 1.50 4.08 -1.75
C ALA A 35 1.73 5.20 -0.72
N ASN A 36 2.93 5.29 -0.14
CA ASN A 36 3.25 6.35 0.82
C ASN A 36 3.22 7.73 0.15
N ASP A 37 3.95 7.82 -0.96
CA ASP A 37 4.13 9.05 -1.74
C ASP A 37 2.78 9.60 -2.22
N MET A 38 1.91 8.72 -2.73
CA MET A 38 0.56 9.11 -3.13
C MET A 38 -0.32 9.54 -1.96
N MET A 39 -0.28 8.85 -0.81
CA MET A 39 -1.05 9.26 0.37
C MET A 39 -0.65 10.65 0.85
N THR A 40 0.65 10.96 0.88
CA THR A 40 1.18 12.26 1.33
C THR A 40 1.17 13.34 0.25
N SER A 41 0.83 13.01 -0.99
CA SER A 41 0.75 13.97 -2.08
C SER A 41 -0.27 15.07 -1.80
N GLU A 42 -0.09 16.24 -2.42
CA GLU A 42 -1.01 17.39 -2.32
C GLU A 42 -2.45 17.01 -2.69
N ARG A 43 -2.62 16.02 -3.58
CA ARG A 43 -3.92 15.53 -4.01
C ARG A 43 -4.71 14.84 -2.91
N LEU A 44 -4.08 13.95 -2.14
CA LEU A 44 -4.77 13.16 -1.11
C LEU A 44 -4.64 13.81 0.29
N ASN A 45 -3.59 14.61 0.48
CA ASN A 45 -3.32 15.41 1.66
C ASN A 45 -3.52 14.62 2.97
N ILE A 46 -3.02 13.38 3.00
CA ILE A 46 -3.03 12.53 4.19
C ILE A 46 -1.78 12.86 5.01
N PRO A 47 -1.91 13.17 6.31
CA PRO A 47 -0.75 13.46 7.14
C PRO A 47 0.27 12.30 7.15
N GLU A 48 1.57 12.62 7.12
CA GLU A 48 2.65 11.61 7.08
C GLU A 48 2.54 10.61 8.24
N SER A 49 2.20 11.07 9.45
CA SER A 49 2.01 10.20 10.62
C SER A 49 0.87 9.18 10.45
N VAL A 50 -0.17 9.55 9.71
CA VAL A 50 -1.31 8.67 9.41
C VAL A 50 -0.92 7.69 8.28
N ALA A 51 -0.22 8.16 7.26
CA ALA A 51 0.31 7.31 6.19
C ALA A 51 1.30 6.26 6.73
N ASP A 52 2.24 6.67 7.58
CA ASP A 52 3.18 5.79 8.26
C ASP A 52 2.45 4.75 9.12
N PHE A 53 1.40 5.16 9.85
CA PHE A 53 0.56 4.25 10.64
C PHE A 53 -0.17 3.21 9.75
N ILE A 54 -0.80 3.65 8.65
CA ILE A 54 -1.45 2.76 7.67
C ILE A 54 -0.45 1.74 7.11
N GLN A 55 0.81 2.14 6.90
CA GLN A 55 1.87 1.26 6.42
C GLN A 55 2.51 0.38 7.50
N GLY A 56 2.06 0.46 8.76
CA GLY A 56 2.65 -0.26 9.88
C GLY A 56 4.10 0.12 10.14
N ARG A 57 4.47 1.39 9.92
CA ARG A 57 5.80 1.90 10.29
C ARG A 57 5.80 2.30 11.76
N VAL A 58 6.96 2.17 12.41
CA VAL A 58 7.12 2.53 13.82
C VAL A 58 6.96 4.05 13.96
N PRO A 59 6.06 4.54 14.83
CA PRO A 59 5.88 5.97 15.04
C PRO A 59 7.17 6.60 15.57
N LYS A 60 7.64 7.67 14.93
CA LYS A 60 8.89 8.35 15.30
C LYS A 60 8.78 9.20 16.58
N SER A 61 7.57 9.55 17.03
CA SER A 61 7.35 10.46 18.17
C SER A 61 6.36 9.93 19.20
N ILE A 62 6.51 10.39 20.44
CA ILE A 62 5.66 10.01 21.59
C ILE A 62 4.21 10.52 21.40
N GLY A 63 4.00 11.68 20.76
CA GLY A 63 2.66 12.19 20.47
C GLY A 63 1.86 11.34 19.47
N ALA A 64 2.55 10.58 18.62
CA ALA A 64 1.94 9.57 17.76
C ALA A 64 1.62 8.25 18.51
N LYS A 65 1.95 8.11 19.80
CA LYS A 65 1.60 6.92 20.60
C LYS A 65 0.12 6.83 20.98
N HIS A 66 -0.67 7.89 20.78
CA HIS A 66 -2.12 7.79 20.98
C HIS A 66 -2.74 6.98 19.82
N TYR A 67 -2.59 5.66 19.91
CA TYR A 67 -3.06 4.67 18.93
C TYR A 67 -4.54 4.86 18.56
N MET A 68 -5.38 5.24 19.52
CA MET A 68 -6.80 5.50 19.27
C MET A 68 -7.04 6.70 18.34
N GLN A 69 -6.23 7.76 18.47
CA GLN A 69 -6.35 8.94 17.61
C GLN A 69 -5.81 8.64 16.21
N LEU A 70 -4.70 7.91 16.10
CA LEU A 70 -4.16 7.51 14.80
C LEU A 70 -5.09 6.55 14.06
N LYS A 71 -5.70 5.58 14.76
CA LYS A 71 -6.67 4.67 14.14
C LYS A 71 -7.87 5.45 13.59
N ARG A 72 -8.47 6.34 14.40
CA ARG A 72 -9.60 7.17 13.94
C ARG A 72 -9.23 8.05 12.74
N LYS A 73 -8.04 8.65 12.75
CA LYS A 73 -7.53 9.40 11.60
C LYS A 73 -7.31 8.50 10.39
N ALA A 74 -6.75 7.30 10.57
CA ALA A 74 -6.60 6.35 9.47
C ALA A 74 -7.95 5.98 8.85
N ASP A 75 -8.96 5.66 9.67
CA ASP A 75 -10.32 5.38 9.19
C ASP A 75 -10.93 6.59 8.45
N GLN A 76 -10.63 7.82 8.88
CA GLN A 76 -11.09 9.06 8.24
C GLN A 76 -10.38 9.35 6.91
N TYR A 77 -9.07 9.14 6.82
CA TYR A 77 -8.26 9.54 5.67
C TYR A 77 -8.07 8.43 4.62
N TYR A 78 -8.10 7.16 5.03
CA TYR A 78 -7.90 6.02 4.13
C TYR A 78 -8.89 5.95 2.95
N PRO A 79 -10.18 6.34 3.08
CA PRO A 79 -11.10 6.37 1.95
C PRO A 79 -10.57 7.15 0.74
N ARG A 80 -9.84 8.25 0.94
CA ARG A 80 -9.24 9.04 -0.15
C ARG A 80 -8.26 8.22 -0.99
N TYR A 81 -7.45 7.40 -0.32
CA TYR A 81 -6.52 6.49 -1.01
C TYR A 81 -7.26 5.32 -1.67
N ALA A 82 -8.30 4.79 -1.03
CA ALA A 82 -9.11 3.71 -1.58
C ALA A 82 -9.83 4.13 -2.88
N GLU A 83 -10.37 5.35 -2.91
CA GLU A 83 -10.97 5.96 -4.11
C GLU A 83 -9.94 6.11 -5.23
N TYR A 84 -8.75 6.65 -4.93
CA TYR A 84 -7.65 6.73 -5.88
C TYR A 84 -7.26 5.37 -6.48
N VAL A 85 -7.15 4.33 -5.65
CA VAL A 85 -6.86 2.97 -6.14
C VAL A 85 -8.00 2.44 -7.01
N THR A 86 -9.25 2.77 -6.69
CA THR A 86 -10.42 2.41 -7.50
C THR A 86 -10.37 3.07 -8.87
N GLU A 87 -10.02 4.36 -8.95
CA GLU A 87 -9.81 5.06 -10.22
C GLU A 87 -8.69 4.43 -11.05
N LEU A 88 -7.53 4.11 -10.44
CA LEU A 88 -6.44 3.44 -11.13
C LEU A 88 -6.88 2.11 -11.74
N ARG A 89 -7.67 1.32 -11.01
CA ARG A 89 -8.19 0.04 -11.49
C ARG A 89 -9.18 0.21 -12.65
N ARG A 90 -10.04 1.24 -12.59
CA ARG A 90 -10.95 1.61 -13.70
C ARG A 90 -10.15 1.99 -14.94
N ASN A 91 -9.14 2.86 -14.79
CA ASN A 91 -8.27 3.30 -15.89
C ASN A 91 -7.48 2.14 -16.51
N ALA A 92 -7.01 1.21 -15.68
CA ALA A 92 -6.35 -0.02 -16.13
C ALA A 92 -7.32 -1.05 -16.74
N ARG A 93 -8.64 -0.77 -16.79
CA ARG A 93 -9.70 -1.69 -17.25
C ARG A 93 -9.67 -3.04 -16.55
N THR A 94 -9.22 -3.07 -15.29
CA THR A 94 -9.08 -4.30 -14.50
C THR A 94 -10.29 -4.57 -13.61
N ILE A 95 -11.24 -3.63 -13.53
CA ILE A 95 -12.57 -3.87 -12.97
C ILE A 95 -13.47 -4.27 -14.13
N THR A 96 -13.74 -5.57 -14.23
CA THR A 96 -14.90 -6.10 -14.95
C THR A 96 -16.11 -5.88 -14.04
N ALA A 97 -17.18 -5.30 -14.59
CA ALA A 97 -18.48 -5.23 -13.92
C ALA A 97 -18.99 -6.65 -13.60
#